data_AF-A0A2N0LB05-F1
#
_entry.id   AF-A0A2N0LB05-F1
#
_cell.length_a   1.000
_cell.length_b   1.000
_cell.length_c   1.000
_cell.angle_alpha   90.00
_cell.angle_beta   90.00
_cell.angle_gamma   90.00
#
_symmetry.space_group_name_H-M   'P 1'
#
loop_
_entity.id
_entity.type
_entity.pdbx_description
1 polymer ?
#
loop_
_entity_poly.entity_id
_entity_poly.type
_entity_poly.pdbx_seq_one_letter_code
_entity_poly.pdbx_strand_id
1 'polypeptide(L)'
;MSSQGLSNYGYDISMAEGEDIMFSADSALLTNQRVIVAELRGRTQFGNKTSWVDAPIAESMPPVLKNGGKTSRKNQGVKLTVIGGVLISLQLVPFTLFGANIFQAMGDIIESIYFLVSMLSLTLGIYFTLGSYINPKPHTTVLFTFPGRDRDLVAVFPGWDNSDAEELGKVFRRIRRTV
;
A
#
# COMPACT_ATOMS: atom_id res chain seq x y z
N MET A 1 -31.31 -19.96 6.27
CA MET A 1 -31.60 -18.71 5.53
C MET A 1 -30.84 -18.77 4.21
N SER A 2 -31.49 -18.34 3.13
CA SER A 2 -31.16 -18.68 1.74
C SER A 2 -29.83 -18.08 1.26
N SER A 3 -29.20 -18.80 0.32
CA SER A 3 -28.03 -18.44 -0.51
C SER A 3 -28.12 -17.12 -1.28
N GLN A 4 -29.14 -16.29 -1.06
CA GLN A 4 -29.40 -15.04 -1.76
C GLN A 4 -28.61 -13.84 -1.21
N GLY A 5 -28.03 -13.95 -0.01
CA GLY A 5 -27.24 -12.85 0.58
C GLY A 5 -25.83 -12.68 0.00
N LEU A 6 -25.26 -13.73 -0.60
CA LEU A 6 -23.86 -13.75 -1.06
C LEU A 6 -23.69 -13.32 -2.52
N SER A 7 -24.75 -13.34 -3.35
CA SER A 7 -24.69 -12.86 -4.73
C SER A 7 -24.48 -11.35 -4.82
N ASN A 8 -24.79 -10.59 -3.75
CA ASN A 8 -24.56 -9.14 -3.69
C ASN A 8 -23.08 -8.76 -3.46
N TYR A 9 -22.21 -9.72 -3.12
CA TYR A 9 -20.79 -9.46 -2.88
C TYR A 9 -19.86 -10.07 -3.94
N GLY A 10 -20.40 -10.75 -4.96
CA GLY A 10 -19.61 -11.30 -6.08
C GLY A 10 -18.67 -12.45 -5.70
N TYR A 11 -19.00 -13.19 -4.64
CA TYR A 11 -18.16 -14.25 -4.10
C TYR A 11 -18.81 -15.63 -4.31
N ASP A 12 -18.24 -16.48 -5.16
CA ASP A 12 -18.57 -17.92 -5.26
C ASP A 12 -17.93 -18.70 -4.09
N ILE A 13 -18.31 -18.36 -2.85
CA ILE A 13 -17.85 -19.06 -1.63
C ILE A 13 -19.00 -19.95 -1.14
N SER A 14 -18.83 -21.27 -1.25
CA SER A 14 -19.80 -22.23 -0.72
C SER A 14 -19.75 -22.28 0.81
N MET A 15 -20.87 -21.94 1.46
CA MET A 15 -21.01 -22.00 2.93
C MET A 15 -21.40 -23.41 3.39
N ALA A 16 -20.81 -23.86 4.49
CA ALA A 16 -21.19 -25.09 5.16
C ALA A 16 -22.50 -24.93 5.95
N GLU A 17 -23.15 -26.04 6.29
CA GLU A 17 -24.38 -26.01 7.08
C GLU A 17 -24.09 -25.51 8.51
N GLY A 18 -24.86 -24.51 8.98
CA GLY A 18 -24.60 -23.84 10.27
C GLY A 18 -23.43 -22.84 10.26
N GLU A 19 -22.86 -22.55 9.09
CA GLU A 19 -21.88 -21.48 8.92
C GLU A 19 -22.59 -20.12 8.82
N ASP A 20 -22.21 -19.18 9.67
CA ASP A 20 -22.76 -17.82 9.69
C ASP A 20 -21.64 -16.78 9.62
N ILE A 21 -21.88 -15.69 8.91
CA ILE A 21 -20.90 -14.65 8.62
C ILE A 21 -20.87 -13.69 9.80
N MET A 22 -19.70 -13.61 10.44
CA MET A 22 -19.49 -12.77 11.63
C MET A 22 -18.84 -11.43 11.28
N PHE A 23 -18.10 -11.37 10.17
CA PHE A 23 -17.51 -10.14 9.64
C PHE A 23 -17.23 -10.29 8.13
N SER A 24 -17.39 -9.20 7.39
CA SER A 24 -17.13 -9.16 5.94
C SER A 24 -16.46 -7.85 5.56
N ALA A 25 -15.36 -7.97 4.82
CA ALA A 25 -14.66 -6.86 4.17
C ALA A 25 -14.13 -7.31 2.81
N ASP A 26 -13.61 -6.36 2.03
CA ASP A 26 -13.11 -6.64 0.69
C ASP A 26 -11.99 -7.70 0.68
N SER A 27 -11.08 -7.68 1.66
CA SER A 27 -9.91 -8.55 1.68
C SER A 27 -10.06 -9.79 2.57
N ALA A 28 -11.13 -9.87 3.37
CA ALA A 28 -11.34 -10.95 4.31
C ALA A 28 -12.82 -11.15 4.65
N LEU A 29 -13.20 -12.41 4.81
CA LEU A 29 -14.48 -12.86 5.32
C LEU A 29 -14.21 -13.75 6.53
N LEU A 30 -14.95 -13.54 7.60
CA LEU A 30 -14.83 -14.30 8.84
C LEU A 30 -16.18 -14.92 9.15
N THR A 31 -16.20 -16.24 9.29
CA THR A 31 -17.39 -16.98 9.72
C THR A 31 -17.19 -17.48 11.15
N ASN A 32 -18.23 -18.07 11.73
CA ASN A 32 -18.13 -18.76 13.02
C ASN A 32 -17.19 -19.97 13.01
N GLN A 33 -16.76 -20.47 11.84
CA GLN A 33 -15.96 -21.69 11.70
C GLN A 33 -14.56 -21.46 11.08
N ARG A 34 -14.44 -20.56 10.10
CA ARG A 34 -13.20 -20.36 9.33
C ARG A 34 -12.94 -18.89 8.99
N VAL A 35 -11.67 -18.62 8.71
CA VAL A 35 -11.22 -17.37 8.11
C VAL A 35 -11.03 -17.60 6.62
N ILE A 36 -11.56 -16.71 5.79
CA ILE A 36 -11.43 -16.74 4.35
C ILE A 36 -10.79 -15.44 3.91
N VAL A 37 -9.65 -15.50 3.23
CA VAL A 37 -8.85 -14.33 2.86
C VAL A 37 -8.65 -14.30 1.34
N ALA A 38 -8.71 -13.11 0.76
CA ALA A 38 -8.41 -12.92 -0.66
C ALA A 38 -6.89 -13.03 -0.87
N GLU A 39 -6.47 -13.97 -1.71
CA GLU A 39 -5.08 -14.10 -2.13
C GLU A 39 -4.70 -12.98 -3.09
N LEU A 40 -3.62 -12.27 -2.76
CA LEU A 40 -3.07 -11.19 -3.58
C LEU A 40 -1.95 -11.75 -4.46
N ARG A 41 -2.09 -11.65 -5.80
CA ARG A 41 -0.98 -11.94 -6.71
C ARG A 41 0.05 -10.80 -6.69
N GLY A 42 1.08 -10.99 -5.89
CA GLY A 42 2.29 -10.17 -5.89
C GLY A 42 2.27 -8.97 -4.92
N ARG A 43 3.46 -8.59 -4.43
CA ARG A 43 3.66 -7.54 -3.40
C ARG A 43 3.19 -6.13 -3.81
N THR A 44 2.93 -5.89 -5.10
CA THR A 44 2.65 -4.57 -5.67
C THR A 44 1.21 -4.37 -6.11
N GLN A 45 0.41 -5.44 -6.23
CA GLN A 45 -0.95 -5.34 -6.75
C GLN A 45 -1.98 -5.33 -5.63
N PHE A 46 -2.18 -4.15 -5.04
CA PHE A 46 -3.42 -3.85 -4.33
C PHE A 46 -4.58 -3.90 -5.32
N GLY A 47 -5.43 -4.93 -5.22
CA GLY A 47 -6.73 -4.97 -5.92
C GLY A 47 -6.95 -6.13 -6.88
N ASN A 48 -5.90 -6.85 -7.33
CA ASN A 48 -6.10 -8.04 -8.17
C ASN A 48 -6.25 -9.28 -7.28
N LYS A 49 -7.45 -9.46 -6.75
CA LYS A 49 -7.86 -10.68 -6.02
C LYS A 49 -8.01 -11.81 -7.03
N THR A 50 -7.24 -12.88 -6.89
CA THR A 50 -7.26 -13.98 -7.88
C THR A 50 -7.90 -15.25 -7.38
N SER A 51 -7.91 -15.45 -6.07
CA SER A 51 -8.33 -16.67 -5.41
C SER A 51 -8.70 -16.36 -3.97
N TRP A 52 -9.61 -17.14 -3.40
CA TRP A 52 -9.93 -17.11 -1.98
C TRP A 52 -9.29 -18.34 -1.32
N VAL A 53 -8.64 -18.13 -0.18
CA VAL A 53 -8.02 -19.20 0.60
C VAL A 53 -8.64 -19.20 1.98
N ASP A 54 -9.08 -20.37 2.42
CA ASP A 54 -9.75 -20.55 3.70
C ASP A 54 -8.95 -21.43 4.66
N ALA A 55 -9.19 -21.21 5.96
CA ALA A 55 -8.60 -21.99 7.03
C ALA A 55 -9.48 -22.00 8.29
N PRO A 56 -9.56 -23.13 9.02
CA PRO A 56 -10.31 -23.21 10.27
C PRO A 56 -9.77 -22.25 11.34
N ILE A 57 -10.66 -21.58 12.08
CA ILE A 57 -10.25 -20.66 13.15
C ILE A 57 -9.52 -21.41 14.28
N ALA A 58 -9.95 -22.64 14.57
CA ALA A 58 -9.36 -23.48 15.62
C ALA A 58 -7.86 -23.73 15.43
N GLU A 59 -7.40 -23.79 14.18
CA GLU A 59 -6.00 -24.08 13.82
C GLU A 59 -5.12 -22.83 13.77
N SER A 60 -5.71 -21.64 13.92
CA SER A 60 -4.98 -20.37 13.84
C SER A 60 -4.53 -19.83 15.19
N MET A 61 -3.36 -19.19 15.19
CA MET A 61 -2.95 -18.26 16.23
C MET A 61 -3.75 -16.95 16.14
N PRO A 62 -3.82 -16.18 17.25
CA PRO A 62 -4.44 -14.85 17.22
C PRO A 62 -3.84 -13.96 16.12
N PRO A 63 -4.67 -13.22 15.37
CA PRO A 63 -4.20 -12.37 14.29
C PRO A 63 -3.29 -11.27 14.81
N VAL A 64 -2.24 -11.00 14.05
CA VAL A 64 -1.28 -9.92 14.30
C VAL A 64 -1.48 -8.82 13.27
N LEU A 65 -1.78 -7.61 13.74
CA LEU A 65 -1.92 -6.44 12.89
C LEU A 65 -0.55 -5.76 12.73
N LYS A 66 -0.18 -5.45 11.49
CA LYS A 66 1.04 -4.70 11.17
C LYS A 66 0.76 -3.65 10.12
N ASN A 67 1.19 -2.41 10.36
CA ASN A 67 1.19 -1.37 9.34
C ASN A 67 2.39 -1.54 8.40
N GLY A 68 2.14 -1.41 7.10
CA GLY A 68 3.12 -1.57 6.03
C GLY A 68 3.00 -0.49 4.97
N GLY A 69 3.99 -0.42 4.08
CA GLY A 69 4.04 0.60 3.02
C GLY A 69 4.54 1.97 3.50
N LYS A 70 4.52 2.95 2.60
CA LYS A 70 4.98 4.33 2.88
C LYS A 70 4.02 5.35 2.29
N THR A 71 3.91 6.51 2.94
CA THR A 71 3.15 7.64 2.39
C THR A 71 3.80 8.13 1.10
N SER A 72 2.98 8.30 0.06
CA SER A 72 3.47 8.77 -1.23
C SER A 72 3.84 10.24 -1.14
N ARG A 73 5.06 10.58 -1.57
CA ARG A 73 5.51 11.96 -1.79
C ARG A 73 5.54 12.33 -3.27
N LYS A 74 4.79 11.61 -4.12
CA LYS A 74 4.82 11.76 -5.58
C LYS A 74 4.61 13.20 -6.03
N ASN A 75 3.60 13.88 -5.47
CA ASN A 75 3.29 15.26 -5.85
C ASN A 75 4.44 16.22 -5.51
N GLN A 76 5.04 16.08 -4.32
CA GLN A 76 6.21 16.86 -3.93
C GLN A 76 7.41 16.53 -4.81
N GLY A 77 7.63 15.25 -5.11
CA GLY A 77 8.67 14.79 -6.00
C GLY A 77 8.58 15.42 -7.39
N VAL A 78 7.41 15.34 -8.03
CA VAL A 78 7.17 15.92 -9.36
C VAL A 78 7.39 17.43 -9.36
N LYS A 79 6.88 18.15 -8.35
CA LYS A 79 7.07 19.61 -8.23
C LYS A 79 8.56 19.96 -8.16
N LEU A 80 9.31 19.29 -7.30
CA LEU A 80 10.75 19.52 -7.14
C LEU A 80 11.54 19.17 -8.41
N THR A 81 11.18 18.07 -9.09
CA THR A 81 11.81 17.69 -10.37
C THR A 81 11.56 18.74 -11.45
N VAL A 82 10.31 19.23 -11.59
CA VAL A 82 9.98 20.27 -12.58
C VAL A 82 10.71 21.57 -12.26
N ILE A 83 10.70 22.02 -11.00
CA ILE A 83 11.41 23.23 -10.58
C ILE A 83 12.91 23.09 -10.86
N GLY A 84 13.54 22.01 -10.42
CA GLY A 84 14.97 21.77 -10.67
C GLY A 84 15.30 21.71 -12.16
N GLY A 85 14.47 21.03 -12.95
CA GLY A 85 14.64 20.93 -14.40
C GLY A 85 14.50 22.26 -15.13
N VAL A 86 13.53 23.09 -14.75
CA VAL A 86 13.37 24.45 -15.28
C VAL A 86 14.57 25.32 -14.92
N LEU A 87 15.02 25.27 -13.66
CA LEU A 87 16.16 26.06 -13.21
C LEU A 87 17.45 25.67 -13.95
N ILE A 88 17.73 24.38 -14.09
CA ILE A 88 18.88 23.89 -14.86
C ILE A 88 18.76 24.31 -16.32
N SER A 89 17.58 24.17 -16.93
CA SER A 89 17.36 24.55 -18.33
C SER A 89 17.59 26.04 -18.54
N LEU A 90 17.17 26.89 -17.60
CA LEU A 90 17.37 28.32 -17.66
C LEU A 90 18.86 28.72 -17.63
N GLN A 91 19.72 27.95 -16.97
CA GLN A 91 21.17 28.19 -16.99
C GLN A 91 21.84 27.53 -18.21
N LEU A 92 21.51 26.27 -18.49
CA LEU A 92 22.22 25.43 -19.44
C LEU A 92 21.82 25.70 -20.89
N VAL A 93 20.54 25.95 -21.17
CA VAL A 93 20.07 26.22 -22.55
C VAL A 93 20.69 27.50 -23.12
N PRO A 94 20.69 28.64 -22.40
CA PRO A 94 21.32 29.85 -22.92
C PRO A 94 22.84 29.73 -23.07
N PHE A 95 23.48 29.03 -22.13
CA PHE A 95 24.91 28.76 -22.19
C PHE A 95 25.28 27.89 -23.40
N THR A 96 24.53 26.81 -23.65
CA THR A 96 24.83 25.88 -24.75
C THR A 96 24.44 26.41 -26.13
N LEU A 97 23.34 27.17 -26.25
CA LEU A 97 22.86 27.66 -27.54
C LEU A 97 23.44 29.02 -27.95
N PHE A 98 23.68 29.90 -26.99
CA PHE A 98 24.08 31.29 -27.26
C PHE A 98 25.45 31.65 -26.65
N GLY A 99 26.11 30.72 -25.96
CA GLY A 99 27.35 31.00 -25.24
C GLY A 99 27.18 32.01 -24.09
N ALA A 100 25.94 32.28 -23.71
CA ALA A 100 25.59 33.33 -22.75
C ALA A 100 25.28 32.71 -21.39
N ASN A 101 26.06 33.07 -20.38
CA ASN A 101 25.78 32.69 -19.01
C ASN A 101 25.01 33.82 -18.31
N ILE A 102 23.71 33.61 -18.11
CA ILE A 102 22.79 34.61 -17.53
C ILE A 102 23.24 35.02 -16.11
N PHE A 103 23.82 34.09 -15.35
CA PHE A 103 24.17 34.32 -13.95
C PHE A 103 25.61 34.80 -13.74
N GLN A 104 26.46 34.72 -14.76
CA GLN A 104 27.84 35.21 -14.69
C GLN A 104 27.91 36.71 -14.40
N ALA A 105 26.95 37.49 -14.92
CA ALA A 105 26.84 38.92 -14.63
C ALA A 105 26.57 39.23 -13.14
N MET A 106 26.08 38.24 -12.38
CA MET A 106 25.78 38.36 -10.94
C MET A 106 26.93 37.83 -10.05
N GLY A 107 27.97 37.23 -10.65
CA GLY A 107 29.16 36.72 -9.97
C GLY A 107 29.11 35.22 -9.64
N ASP A 108 30.29 34.61 -9.63
CA ASP A 108 30.51 33.16 -9.57
C ASP A 108 29.88 32.46 -8.35
N ILE A 109 29.78 33.17 -7.22
CA ILE A 109 29.17 32.64 -5.99
C ILE A 109 27.66 32.44 -6.18
N ILE A 110 26.98 33.41 -6.79
CA ILE A 110 25.53 33.36 -7.02
C ILE A 110 25.21 32.25 -8.01
N GLU A 111 26.00 32.14 -9.08
CA GLU A 111 25.90 31.06 -10.05
C GLU A 111 26.04 29.68 -9.38
N SER A 112 27.05 29.52 -8.52
CA SER A 112 27.30 28.26 -7.81
C SER A 112 26.15 27.88 -6.89
N ILE A 113 25.59 28.83 -6.14
CA ILE A 113 24.43 28.60 -5.26
C ILE A 113 23.20 28.22 -6.09
N TYR A 114 22.96 28.93 -7.20
CA TYR A 114 21.85 28.63 -8.10
C TYR A 114 21.96 27.21 -8.67
N PHE A 115 23.14 26.83 -9.13
CA PHE A 115 23.41 25.48 -9.63
C PHE A 115 23.19 24.41 -8.54
N LEU A 116 23.65 24.67 -7.32
CA LEU A 116 23.48 23.75 -6.19
C LEU A 116 21.99 23.56 -5.86
N VAL A 117 21.22 24.66 -5.72
CA VAL A 117 19.80 24.61 -5.40
C VAL A 117 19.00 23.88 -6.50
N SER A 118 19.34 24.14 -7.76
CA SER A 118 18.66 23.52 -8.89
C SER A 118 18.95 22.01 -8.97
N MET A 119 20.20 21.59 -8.80
CA MET A 119 20.59 20.17 -8.73
C MET A 119 20.01 19.45 -7.51
N LEU A 120 20.00 20.09 -6.34
CA LEU A 120 19.41 19.51 -5.14
C LEU A 120 17.90 19.31 -5.31
N SER A 121 17.20 20.31 -5.85
CA SER A 121 15.76 20.23 -6.15
C SER A 121 15.46 19.09 -7.11
N LEU A 122 16.24 18.98 -8.20
CA LEU A 122 16.07 17.91 -9.17
C LEU A 122 16.30 16.52 -8.53
N THR A 123 17.37 16.37 -7.77
CA THR A 123 17.77 15.11 -7.13
C THR A 123 16.74 14.65 -6.10
N LEU A 124 16.31 15.53 -5.19
CA LEU A 124 15.27 15.24 -4.21
C LEU A 124 13.93 14.93 -4.89
N GLY A 125 13.61 15.67 -5.96
CA GLY A 125 12.42 15.44 -6.75
C GLY A 125 12.37 14.04 -7.36
N ILE A 126 13.47 13.63 -8.00
CA ILE A 126 13.61 12.29 -8.60
C ILE A 126 13.54 11.22 -7.50
N TYR A 127 14.26 11.41 -6.40
CA TYR A 127 14.26 10.47 -5.27
C TYR A 127 12.85 10.26 -4.69
N PHE A 128 12.10 11.33 -4.43
CA PHE A 128 10.73 11.21 -3.92
C PHE A 128 9.77 10.62 -4.95
N THR A 129 9.93 10.94 -6.24
CA THR A 129 9.09 10.41 -7.31
C THR A 129 9.31 8.90 -7.48
N LEU A 130 10.56 8.46 -7.59
CA LEU A 130 10.92 7.05 -7.69
C LEU A 130 10.54 6.27 -6.43
N GLY A 131 10.85 6.83 -5.25
CA GLY A 131 10.46 6.23 -3.98
C GLY A 131 8.95 6.03 -3.88
N SER A 132 8.15 6.95 -4.41
CA SER A 132 6.69 6.84 -4.40
C SER A 132 6.14 5.83 -5.41
N TYR A 133 6.91 5.44 -6.43
CA TYR A 133 6.54 4.43 -7.41
C TYR A 133 6.94 3.02 -6.97
N ILE A 134 8.09 2.89 -6.31
CA ILE A 134 8.64 1.61 -5.86
C ILE A 134 7.97 1.14 -4.57
N ASN A 135 7.66 2.05 -3.63
CA ASN A 135 7.10 1.65 -2.35
C ASN A 135 5.58 1.43 -2.45
N PRO A 136 5.05 0.33 -1.86
CA PRO A 136 3.61 0.12 -1.79
C PRO A 136 2.95 1.21 -0.95
N LYS A 137 1.68 1.49 -1.28
CA LYS A 137 0.84 2.45 -0.55
C LYS A 137 0.71 2.02 0.92
N PRO A 138 0.41 2.97 1.84
CA PRO A 138 0.12 2.65 3.23
C PRO A 138 -1.01 1.64 3.34
N HIS A 139 -0.81 0.60 4.15
CA HIS A 139 -1.78 -0.48 4.35
C HIS A 139 -1.63 -1.11 5.74
N THR A 140 -2.70 -1.71 6.23
CA THR A 140 -2.72 -2.53 7.43
C THR A 140 -2.84 -3.98 7.01
N THR A 141 -1.89 -4.80 7.44
CA THR A 141 -1.86 -6.23 7.18
C THR A 141 -2.31 -6.98 8.43
N VAL A 142 -3.25 -7.90 8.26
CA VAL A 142 -3.63 -8.87 9.29
C VAL A 142 -3.03 -10.21 8.91
N LEU A 143 -2.10 -10.69 9.74
CA LEU A 143 -1.45 -11.99 9.59
C LEU A 143 -2.15 -13.02 10.46
N PHE A 144 -2.61 -14.10 9.85
CA PHE A 144 -3.09 -15.29 10.52
C PHE A 144 -2.06 -16.40 10.37
N THR A 145 -1.43 -16.77 11.48
CA THR A 145 -0.41 -17.83 11.51
C THR A 145 -1.05 -19.17 11.83
N PHE A 146 -0.74 -20.20 11.04
CA PHE A 146 -1.30 -21.55 11.19
C PHE A 146 -0.17 -22.55 11.47
N PRO A 147 0.03 -22.97 12.73
CA PRO A 147 1.05 -23.95 13.08
C PRO A 147 0.69 -25.31 12.45
N GLY A 148 1.45 -25.73 11.45
CA GLY A 148 1.21 -26.98 10.71
C GLY A 148 0.76 -26.81 9.26
N ARG A 149 0.57 -25.58 8.78
CA ARG A 149 0.38 -25.27 7.35
C ARG A 149 1.66 -24.66 6.75
N ASP A 150 1.88 -24.92 5.46
CA ASP A 150 3.02 -24.35 4.73
C ASP A 150 2.88 -22.84 4.45
N ARG A 151 1.69 -22.27 4.64
CA ARG A 151 1.39 -20.85 4.33
C ARG A 151 0.48 -20.21 5.36
N ASP A 152 0.90 -19.03 5.82
CA ASP A 152 0.08 -18.11 6.60
C ASP A 152 -0.93 -17.39 5.70
N LEU A 153 -2.10 -17.05 6.25
CA LEU A 153 -3.08 -16.22 5.55
C LEU A 153 -2.84 -14.75 5.86
N VAL A 154 -2.92 -13.91 4.83
CA VAL A 154 -2.59 -12.49 4.91
C VAL A 154 -3.71 -11.66 4.31
N ALA A 155 -4.47 -10.99 5.15
CA ALA A 155 -5.47 -10.02 4.71
C ALA A 155 -4.85 -8.62 4.68
N VAL A 156 -5.09 -7.86 3.62
CA VAL A 156 -4.52 -6.52 3.47
C VAL A 156 -5.63 -5.49 3.32
N PHE A 157 -5.56 -4.45 4.14
CA PHE A 157 -6.54 -3.36 4.20
C PHE A 157 -5.88 -2.04 3.78
N PRO A 158 -6.60 -1.16 3.07
CA PRO A 158 -6.06 0.12 2.65
C PRO A 158 -5.88 1.08 3.83
N GLY A 159 -4.77 1.83 3.84
CA GLY A 159 -4.45 2.79 4.88
C GLY A 159 -3.77 2.18 6.11
N TRP A 160 -3.12 3.01 6.92
CA TRP A 160 -2.65 2.60 8.24
C TRP A 160 -3.78 2.71 9.25
N ASP A 161 -3.73 1.87 10.28
CA ASP A 161 -4.70 1.83 11.38
C ASP A 161 -6.15 1.73 10.87
N ASN A 162 -6.35 0.82 9.90
CA ASN A 162 -7.66 0.59 9.31
C ASN A 162 -8.64 0.00 10.34
N SER A 163 -9.84 0.60 10.45
CA SER A 163 -10.89 0.18 11.40
C SER A 163 -11.37 -1.25 11.17
N ASP A 164 -11.50 -1.66 9.92
CA ASP A 164 -12.03 -2.96 9.53
C ASP A 164 -11.03 -4.06 9.89
N ALA A 165 -9.72 -3.77 9.76
CA ALA A 165 -8.67 -4.66 10.24
C ALA A 165 -8.72 -4.86 11.77
N GLU A 166 -8.97 -3.77 12.51
CA GLU A 166 -9.10 -3.82 13.97
C GLU A 166 -10.37 -4.58 14.40
N GLU A 167 -11.49 -4.32 13.73
CA GLU A 167 -12.76 -5.02 13.95
C GLU A 167 -12.62 -6.51 13.66
N LEU A 168 -12.04 -6.89 12.54
CA LEU A 168 -11.75 -8.28 12.21
C LEU A 168 -10.92 -8.96 13.31
N GLY A 169 -9.90 -8.30 13.83
CA GLY A 169 -9.11 -8.81 14.96
C GLY A 169 -9.95 -9.00 16.24
N LYS A 170 -10.88 -8.09 16.53
CA LYS A 170 -11.79 -8.18 17.68
C LYS A 170 -12.80 -9.32 17.53
N VAL A 171 -13.45 -9.42 16.38
CA VAL A 171 -14.45 -10.45 16.08
C VAL A 171 -13.78 -11.83 16.08
N PHE A 172 -12.62 -11.97 15.45
CA PHE A 172 -11.87 -13.21 15.46
C PHE A 172 -11.54 -13.68 16.89
N ARG A 173 -11.04 -12.78 17.74
CA ARG A 173 -10.72 -13.12 19.14
C ARG A 173 -11.95 -13.51 19.95
N ARG A 174 -13.12 -12.97 19.60
CA ARG A 174 -14.40 -13.35 20.23
C ARG A 174 -14.79 -14.78 19.83
N ILE A 175 -14.74 -15.11 18.55
CA ILE A 175 -15.09 -16.45 18.03
C ILE A 175 -14.13 -17.51 18.56
N ARG A 176 -12.82 -17.22 18.59
CA ARG A 176 -11.82 -18.18 19.10
C ARG A 176 -11.93 -18.45 20.62
N ARG A 177 -12.68 -17.63 21.37
CA ARG A 177 -12.97 -17.93 22.79
C ARG A 177 -14.17 -18.86 22.96
N THR A 178 -14.99 -18.99 21.93
CA THR A 178 -16.21 -19.81 21.93
C THR A 178 -16.01 -21.17 21.26
N VAL A 179 -14.90 -21.34 20.54
CA VAL A 179 -14.45 -22.58 19.89
C VAL A 179 -13.31 -23.16 20.73
#